data_AF-A0A842NFF3-F1
#
_entry.id   AF-A0A842NFF3-F1
#
_cell.length_a   1.000
_cell.length_b   1.000
_cell.length_c   1.000
_cell.angle_alpha   90.00
_cell.angle_beta   90.00
_cell.angle_gamma   90.00
#
_symmetry.space_group_name_H-M   'P 1'
#
loop_
_entity.id
_entity.type
_entity.pdbx_description
1 polymer ?
#
loop_
_entity_poly.entity_id
_entity_poly.type
_entity_poly.pdbx_seq_one_letter_code
_entity_poly.pdbx_strand_id
1 'polypeptide(L)'
;MDKKAQGLSLNTIIIAALVLLVLVILAVIFTGRMGQWGTETNNCEKQGGICTEECGDGFTQHPIWKCYDSDNKVDPDMSCCLTAS
;
A
#
# COMPACT_ATOMS: atom_id res chain seq x y z
N MET A 1 13.12 -39.36 37.26
CA MET A 1 12.41 -38.69 36.15
C MET A 1 12.41 -37.20 36.45
N ASP A 2 13.48 -36.53 36.03
CA ASP A 2 13.71 -35.11 36.34
C ASP A 2 12.82 -34.22 35.49
N LYS A 3 11.91 -33.50 36.15
CA LYS A 3 11.03 -32.50 35.53
C LYS A 3 11.88 -31.28 35.11
N LYS A 4 12.52 -31.33 33.95
CA LYS A 4 13.16 -30.18 33.28
C LYS A 4 12.14 -29.19 32.69
N ALA A 5 11.15 -28.78 33.48
CA ALA A 5 10.05 -27.93 33.02
C ALA A 5 9.96 -26.58 33.73
N GLN A 6 10.91 -26.23 34.60
CA GLN A 6 10.97 -24.89 35.20
C GLN A 6 12.22 -24.17 34.72
N GLY A 7 12.02 -23.13 33.91
CA GLY A 7 13.11 -22.21 33.59
C GLY A 7 13.00 -21.43 32.30
N LEU A 8 11.83 -21.32 31.65
CA LEU A 8 11.61 -20.10 30.87
C LEU A 8 11.53 -18.98 31.91
N SER A 9 12.66 -18.32 32.12
CA SER A 9 12.78 -17.17 33.01
C SER A 9 11.65 -16.21 32.69
N LEU A 10 10.98 -15.71 33.73
CA LEU A 10 9.93 -14.69 33.60
C LEU A 10 10.42 -13.53 32.69
N ASN A 11 11.71 -13.21 32.76
CA ASN A 11 12.35 -12.21 31.91
C ASN A 11 12.26 -12.55 30.42
N THR A 12 12.45 -13.82 30.04
CA THR A 12 12.34 -14.27 28.64
C THR A 12 10.92 -14.07 28.11
N ILE A 13 9.90 -14.36 28.92
CA ILE A 13 8.49 -14.16 28.55
C ILE A 13 8.21 -12.67 28.35
N ILE A 14 8.69 -11.82 29.25
CA ILE A 14 8.53 -10.36 29.16
C ILE A 14 9.19 -9.83 27.88
N ILE A 15 10.43 -10.24 27.59
CA ILE A 15 11.16 -9.81 26.39
C ILE A 15 10.41 -10.25 25.13
N ALA A 16 9.94 -11.50 25.07
CA ALA A 16 9.19 -12.01 23.93
C ALA A 16 7.90 -11.21 23.68
N ALA A 17 7.17 -10.84 24.75
CA ALA A 17 5.97 -10.02 24.65
C ALA A 17 6.27 -8.59 24.15
N LEU A 18 7.35 -7.96 24.63
CA LEU A 18 7.77 -6.63 24.17
C LEU A 18 8.16 -6.64 22.69
N VAL A 19 8.93 -7.64 22.25
CA VAL A 19 9.31 -7.77 20.84
C VAL A 19 8.08 -7.98 19.97
N LEU A 20 7.16 -8.86 20.35
CA LEU A 20 5.91 -9.06 19.61
C LEU A 20 5.11 -7.77 19.48
N LEU A 21 4.96 -7.01 20.57
CA LEU A 21 4.25 -5.74 20.56
C LEU A 21 4.90 -4.73 19.60
N VAL A 22 6.23 -4.59 19.64
CA VAL A 22 6.95 -3.71 18.71
C VAL A 22 6.75 -4.15 17.26
N LEU A 23 6.85 -5.46 16.97
CA LEU A 23 6.63 -5.99 15.63
C LEU A 23 5.21 -5.72 15.11
N VAL A 24 4.19 -5.88 15.96
CA VAL A 24 2.80 -5.57 15.59
C VAL A 24 2.64 -4.09 15.26
N ILE A 25 3.18 -3.19 16.08
CA ILE A 25 3.12 -1.74 15.85
C ILE A 25 3.81 -1.38 14.52
N LEU A 26 5.01 -1.92 14.27
CA LEU A 26 5.72 -1.70 13.02
C LEU A 26 4.92 -2.22 11.82
N ALA A 27 4.35 -3.42 11.92
CA ALA A 27 3.55 -4.01 10.85
C ALA A 27 2.33 -3.14 10.50
N VAL A 28 1.62 -2.60 11.49
CA VAL A 28 0.46 -1.72 11.26
C VAL A 28 0.88 -0.41 10.57
N ILE A 29 1.95 0.23 11.04
CA ILE A 29 2.45 1.48 10.44
C ILE A 29 2.91 1.24 9.00
N PHE A 30 3.69 0.19 8.77
CA PHE A 30 4.20 -0.13 7.43
C PHE A 30 3.07 -0.51 6.48
N THR A 31 2.08 -1.29 6.92
CA THR A 31 0.93 -1.67 6.08
C THR A 31 0.09 -0.46 5.69
N GLY A 32 -0.17 0.46 6.62
CA GLY A 32 -0.92 1.69 6.33
C GLY A 32 -0.21 2.62 5.35
N ARG A 33 1.11 2.81 5.49
CA ARG A 33 1.92 3.65 4.59
C ARG A 33 2.06 3.04 3.19
N MET A 34 2.18 1.72 3.09
CA MET A 34 2.38 1.04 1.80
C MET A 34 1.15 1.13 0.89
N GLY A 35 -0.06 1.10 1.47
CA GLY A 35 -1.29 1.36 0.72
C GLY A 35 -1.33 2.75 0.09
N GLN A 36 -0.92 3.78 0.85
CA GLN A 36 -0.85 5.15 0.33
C GLN A 36 0.21 5.32 -0.77
N TRP A 37 1.37 4.66 -0.64
CA TRP A 37 2.43 4.71 -1.66
C TRP A 37 2.01 4.09 -2.99
N GLY A 38 1.22 3.02 -2.95
CA GLY A 38 0.67 2.40 -4.17
C GLY A 38 -0.23 3.37 -4.94
N THR A 39 -1.06 4.14 -4.25
CA THR A 39 -1.92 5.16 -4.86
C THR A 39 -1.09 6.30 -5.45
N GLU A 40 -0.11 6.84 -4.71
CA GLU A 40 0.70 7.97 -5.19
C GLU A 40 1.57 7.62 -6.41
N THR A 41 2.11 6.40 -6.47
CA THR A 41 2.95 5.95 -7.58
C THR A 41 2.17 5.64 -8.85
N ASN A 42 0.92 5.17 -8.72
CA ASN A 42 0.09 4.77 -9.84
C ASN A 42 -0.97 5.81 -10.22
N ASN A 43 -1.06 6.94 -9.53
CA ASN A 43 -2.05 7.97 -9.85
C ASN A 43 -1.71 8.67 -11.17
N CYS A 44 -2.64 8.60 -12.12
CA CYS A 44 -2.48 9.18 -13.45
C CYS A 44 -2.24 10.71 -13.43
N GLU A 45 -3.04 11.44 -12.65
CA GLU A 45 -3.02 12.90 -12.59
C GLU A 45 -1.71 13.42 -11.96
N LYS A 46 -1.17 12.70 -10.97
CA LYS A 46 0.13 12.98 -10.34
C LYS A 46 1.29 12.84 -11.32
N GLN A 47 1.12 12.05 -12.37
CA GLN A 47 2.12 11.78 -13.40
C GLN A 47 1.94 12.66 -14.64
N GLY A 48 1.03 13.64 -14.60
CA GLY A 48 0.76 14.56 -15.70
C GLY A 48 -0.18 14.02 -16.77
N GLY A 49 -0.86 12.89 -16.50
CA GLY A 49 -1.95 12.40 -17.34
C GLY A 49 -3.29 13.03 -16.99
N ILE A 50 -4.29 12.75 -17.82
CA ILE A 50 -5.68 13.12 -17.59
C ILE A 50 -6.53 11.86 -17.44
N CYS A 51 -7.53 11.93 -16.55
CA CYS A 51 -8.50 10.88 -16.34
C CYS A 51 -9.77 11.19 -17.13
N THR A 52 -10.13 10.32 -18.06
CA THR A 52 -11.33 10.46 -18.90
C THR A 52 -11.83 9.07 -19.31
N GLU A 53 -13.10 8.95 -19.68
CA GLU A 53 -13.71 7.67 -20.05
C GLU A 53 -13.03 7.04 -21.28
N GLU A 54 -12.69 7.87 -22.28
CA GLU A 54 -12.02 7.45 -23.50
C GLU A 54 -10.92 8.45 -23.89
N CYS A 55 -9.73 7.94 -24.23
CA CYS A 55 -8.66 8.79 -24.72
C CYS A 55 -9.01 9.28 -26.14
N GLY A 56 -9.27 10.58 -26.28
CA GLY A 56 -9.51 11.20 -27.58
C GLY A 56 -8.27 11.26 -28.47
N ASP A 57 -8.44 11.84 -29.67
CA ASP A 57 -7.38 11.99 -30.65
C ASP A 57 -6.17 12.76 -30.07
N GLY A 58 -4.96 12.20 -30.26
CA GLY A 58 -3.72 12.78 -29.74
C GLY A 58 -3.35 12.36 -28.31
N PHE A 59 -4.10 11.42 -27.72
CA PHE A 59 -3.76 10.81 -26.44
C PHE A 59 -3.54 9.30 -26.56
N THR A 60 -2.67 8.75 -25.72
CA THR A 60 -2.47 7.30 -25.57
C THR A 60 -2.84 6.86 -24.17
N GLN A 61 -3.54 5.73 -24.07
CA GLN A 61 -3.90 5.12 -22.80
C GLN A 61 -2.67 4.49 -22.14
N HIS A 62 -2.41 4.82 -20.87
CA HIS A 62 -1.34 4.22 -20.10
C HIS A 62 -1.83 2.94 -19.38
N PRO A 63 -1.16 1.78 -19.54
CA PRO A 63 -1.69 0.50 -19.04
C PRO A 63 -1.56 0.31 -17.52
N ILE A 64 -0.65 1.04 -16.86
CA ILE A 64 -0.30 0.82 -15.45
C ILE A 64 -0.99 1.84 -14.53
N TRP A 65 -1.03 3.10 -14.94
CA TRP A 65 -1.55 4.19 -14.11
C TRP A 65 -3.07 4.16 -14.07
N LYS A 66 -3.61 4.50 -12.90
CA LYS A 66 -5.02 4.41 -12.57
C LYS A 66 -5.56 5.79 -12.20
N CYS A 67 -6.84 5.95 -12.52
CA CYS A 67 -7.64 7.06 -12.07
C CYS A 67 -8.27 6.69 -10.72
N TYR A 68 -8.24 7.62 -9.78
CA TYR A 68 -8.77 7.40 -8.44
C TYR A 68 -9.90 8.41 -8.21
N ASP A 69 -11.02 7.95 -7.65
CA ASP A 69 -12.11 8.83 -7.21
C ASP A 69 -11.75 9.53 -5.88
N SER A 70 -12.60 10.44 -5.43
CA SER A 70 -12.55 11.18 -4.16
C SER A 70 -12.35 10.29 -2.93
N ASP A 71 -12.79 9.03 -3.01
CA ASP A 71 -12.58 8.00 -1.98
C ASP A 71 -11.23 7.26 -2.07
N ASN A 72 -10.30 7.70 -2.93
CA ASN A 72 -9.03 7.02 -3.25
C ASN A 72 -9.20 5.57 -3.74
N LYS A 73 -10.34 5.26 -4.37
CA LYS A 73 -10.60 3.97 -5.02
C LYS A 73 -10.32 4.08 -6.51
N VAL A 74 -9.80 3.00 -7.09
CA VAL A 74 -9.61 2.93 -8.55
C VAL A 74 -10.97 3.03 -9.22
N ASP A 75 -11.13 4.03 -10.07
CA ASP A 75 -12.30 4.19 -10.90
C ASP A 75 -12.15 3.29 -12.15
N PRO A 76 -13.02 2.28 -12.36
CA PRO A 76 -12.94 1.37 -13.49
C PRO A 76 -13.42 2.00 -14.81
N ASP A 77 -14.19 3.07 -14.75
CA ASP A 77 -14.81 3.72 -15.91
C ASP A 77 -13.87 4.78 -16.51
N MET A 78 -12.86 5.23 -15.75
CA MET A 78 -11.86 6.20 -16.20
C MET A 78 -10.56 5.53 -16.67
N SER A 79 -10.11 5.94 -17.85
CA SER A 79 -8.80 5.59 -18.41
C SER A 79 -7.78 6.70 -18.18
N CYS A 80 -6.53 6.31 -17.92
CA CYS A 80 -5.41 7.25 -17.84
C CYS A 80 -4.89 7.57 -19.23
N CYS A 81 -4.97 8.83 -19.64
CA CYS A 81 -4.57 9.30 -20.97
C CYS A 81 -3.41 10.28 -20.89
N LEU A 82 -2.38 10.06 -21.69
CA LEU A 82 -1.21 10.94 -21.80
C LEU A 82 -1.14 11.51 -23.21
N THR A 83 -0.71 12.76 -23.36
CA THR A 83 -0.51 13.37 -24.68
C THR A 83 0.51 12.56 -25.47
N ALA A 84 0.12 12.09 -26.65
CA ALA A 84 0.99 11.40 -27.57
C ALA A 84 1.99 12.42 -28.14
N SER A 85 3.20 12.43 -27.57
CA SER A 85 4.34 13.21 -28.07
C SER A 85 4.95 12.59 -29.32
#